data_AF-A0A969G6K4-F1
#
_entry.id   AF-A0A969G6K4-F1
#
_cell.length_a   1.000
_cell.length_b   1.000
_cell.length_c   1.000
_cell.angle_alpha   90.00
_cell.angle_beta   90.00
_cell.angle_gamma   90.00
#
_symmetry.space_group_name_H-M   'P 1'
#
loop_
_entity.id
_entity.type
_entity.pdbx_description
1 polymer ?
#
loop_
_entity_poly.entity_id
_entity_poly.type
_entity_poly.pdbx_seq_one_letter_code
_entity_poly.pdbx_strand_id
1 'polypeptide(L)'
;MVANSPLLLAQEDISPENNRDRFVQPSPTFTPTAPQAIPQVTPEASPPQPFEVDNSEIFKLTSIKVTGSTVFTQEDFEPIVAPLREKGTVTLNQLIAASDAITQLYLNDGYINFPGSDRGGESGHWGHPTPSH
;
A
#
# COMPACT_ATOMS: atom_id res chain seq x y z
N MET A 1 38.54 -29.58 -32.15
CA MET A 1 38.18 -30.48 -33.26
C MET A 1 37.67 -31.77 -32.65
N VAL A 2 36.43 -32.14 -32.98
CA VAL A 2 35.80 -33.49 -33.08
C VAL A 2 35.93 -34.45 -31.88
N ALA A 3 34.99 -35.33 -31.52
CA ALA A 3 33.56 -35.57 -31.73
C ALA A 3 33.25 -36.85 -30.90
N ASN A 4 32.00 -37.00 -30.45
CA ASN A 4 31.24 -38.22 -30.14
C ASN A 4 31.91 -39.61 -30.09
N SER A 5 31.44 -40.46 -29.15
CA SER A 5 30.75 -41.76 -29.39
C SER A 5 30.45 -42.50 -28.06
N PRO A 6 29.59 -43.54 -28.00
CA PRO A 6 28.21 -43.66 -28.50
C PRO A 6 27.21 -44.22 -27.43
N LEU A 7 25.91 -44.17 -27.74
CA LEU A 7 24.85 -44.92 -27.06
C LEU A 7 24.86 -46.40 -27.50
N LEU A 8 24.77 -47.36 -26.56
CA LEU A 8 24.09 -48.64 -26.80
C LEU A 8 23.67 -49.40 -25.52
N LEU A 9 22.35 -49.49 -25.36
CA LEU A 9 21.48 -50.52 -24.76
C LEU A 9 21.86 -51.29 -23.48
N ALA A 10 21.00 -51.16 -22.47
CA ALA A 10 20.39 -52.30 -21.77
C ALA A 10 18.92 -51.98 -21.49
N GLN A 11 17.99 -52.64 -22.20
CA GLN A 11 16.57 -52.67 -21.85
C GLN A 11 16.38 -53.86 -20.91
N GLU A 12 16.05 -53.58 -19.65
CA GLU A 12 15.65 -54.61 -18.68
C GLU A 12 14.26 -55.16 -19.02
N ASP A 13 14.14 -56.47 -18.81
CA ASP A 13 13.02 -57.36 -19.08
C ASP A 13 11.63 -56.77 -18.74
N ILE A 14 10.85 -56.44 -19.78
CA ILE A 14 9.44 -56.06 -19.67
C ILE A 14 8.53 -57.30 -19.74
N SER A 15 8.70 -58.25 -18.82
CA SER A 15 7.70 -59.31 -18.65
C SER A 15 6.35 -58.70 -18.25
N PRO A 16 5.23 -59.03 -18.94
CA PRO A 16 3.93 -58.39 -18.74
C PRO A 16 3.34 -58.63 -17.34
N GLU A 17 3.84 -59.63 -16.61
CA GLU A 17 3.49 -59.94 -15.22
C GLU A 17 3.87 -58.80 -14.26
N ASN A 18 5.05 -58.18 -14.42
CA ASN A 18 5.58 -57.15 -13.51
C ASN A 18 4.78 -55.83 -13.55
N ASN A 19 4.09 -55.56 -14.67
CA ASN A 19 3.28 -54.35 -14.81
C ASN A 19 1.91 -54.46 -14.13
N ARG A 20 1.47 -55.65 -13.70
CA ARG A 20 0.14 -55.83 -13.08
C ARG A 20 0.05 -55.35 -11.64
N ASP A 21 1.12 -55.49 -10.86
CA ASP A 21 1.14 -55.09 -9.46
C ASP A 21 1.45 -53.59 -9.24
N ARG A 22 1.92 -52.89 -10.28
CA ARG A 22 2.33 -51.48 -10.19
C ARG A 22 1.18 -50.47 -10.11
N PHE A 23 -0.06 -50.87 -10.38
CA PHE A 23 -1.20 -49.95 -10.47
C PHE A 23 -2.16 -49.98 -9.28
N VAL A 24 -1.93 -50.82 -8.27
CA VAL A 24 -2.82 -50.89 -7.09
C VAL A 24 -2.38 -49.86 -6.04
N GLN A 25 -2.59 -48.58 -6.32
CA GLN A 25 -2.34 -47.52 -5.33
C GLN A 25 -3.57 -47.41 -4.42
N PRO A 26 -3.45 -47.57 -3.09
CA PRO A 26 -4.59 -47.40 -2.19
C PRO A 26 -5.07 -45.95 -2.27
N SER A 27 -6.38 -45.76 -2.41
CA SER A 27 -6.97 -44.42 -2.42
C SER A 27 -6.77 -43.76 -1.05
N PRO A 28 -6.25 -42.52 -0.98
CA PRO A 28 -6.15 -41.81 0.27
C PRO A 28 -7.55 -41.63 0.88
N THR A 29 -7.70 -41.96 2.15
CA THR A 29 -8.93 -41.65 2.89
C THR A 29 -8.85 -40.21 3.37
N PHE A 30 -9.70 -39.34 2.85
CA PHE A 30 -9.83 -37.96 3.34
C PHE A 30 -10.90 -37.92 4.44
N THR A 31 -10.52 -37.54 5.65
CA THR A 31 -11.48 -37.15 6.69
C THR A 31 -11.81 -35.66 6.53
N PRO A 32 -13.09 -35.26 6.46
CA PRO A 32 -13.46 -33.86 6.45
C PRO A 32 -12.95 -33.17 7.71
N THR A 33 -12.18 -32.10 7.55
CA THR A 33 -11.82 -31.22 8.66
C THR A 33 -13.09 -30.55 9.18
N ALA A 34 -13.27 -30.51 10.50
CA ALA A 34 -14.38 -29.80 11.11
C ALA A 34 -14.36 -28.30 10.70
N PRO A 35 -15.52 -27.65 10.52
CA PRO A 35 -15.57 -26.22 10.24
C PRO A 35 -14.81 -25.44 11.31
N GLN A 36 -13.79 -24.69 10.89
CA GLN A 36 -13.09 -23.78 11.78
C GLN A 36 -13.98 -22.56 12.04
N ALA A 37 -13.98 -22.06 13.28
CA ALA A 37 -14.65 -20.81 13.59
C ALA A 37 -14.01 -19.68 12.76
N ILE A 38 -14.84 -18.93 12.04
CA ILE A 38 -14.42 -17.71 11.35
C ILE A 38 -13.92 -16.70 12.40
N PRO A 39 -12.71 -16.13 12.25
CA PRO A 39 -12.24 -15.07 13.12
C PRO A 39 -13.22 -13.90 13.05
N GLN A 40 -13.74 -13.48 14.20
CA GLN A 40 -14.54 -12.27 14.27
C GLN A 40 -13.59 -11.07 14.12
N VAL A 41 -13.68 -10.38 12.98
CA VAL A 41 -12.98 -9.10 12.78
C VAL A 41 -13.63 -8.06 13.68
N THR A 42 -12.89 -7.57 14.67
CA THR A 42 -13.27 -6.38 15.41
C THR A 42 -13.13 -5.17 14.47
N PRO A 43 -14.13 -4.28 14.37
CA PRO A 43 -13.98 -3.05 13.60
C PRO A 43 -12.73 -2.30 14.04
N GLU A 44 -11.94 -1.85 13.07
CA GLU A 44 -10.80 -0.98 13.32
C GLU A 44 -11.30 0.30 14.03
N ALA A 45 -10.52 0.81 14.97
CA ALA A 45 -10.89 2.03 15.67
C ALA A 45 -11.06 3.17 14.66
N SER A 46 -12.10 4.01 14.84
CA SER A 46 -12.26 5.21 14.03
C SER A 46 -10.97 6.03 14.01
N PRO A 47 -10.64 6.67 12.87
CA PRO A 47 -9.48 7.54 12.79
C PRO A 47 -9.52 8.59 13.90
N PRO A 48 -8.36 8.97 14.46
CA PRO A 48 -8.30 9.95 15.53
C PRO A 48 -9.00 11.24 15.06
N GLN A 49 -9.89 11.77 15.90
CA GLN A 49 -10.45 13.10 15.66
C GLN A 49 -9.32 14.13 15.69
N PRO A 50 -9.37 15.18 14.85
CA PRO A 50 -8.48 16.31 14.96
C PRO A 50 -8.54 16.84 16.40
N PHE A 51 -7.39 16.96 17.04
CA PHE A 51 -7.28 17.59 18.34
C PHE A 51 -7.66 19.07 18.21
N GLU A 52 -8.53 19.57 19.09
CA GLU A 52 -8.68 21.01 19.26
C GLU A 52 -7.44 21.52 20.00
N VAL A 53 -6.53 22.13 19.27
CA VAL A 53 -5.34 22.76 19.84
C VAL A 53 -5.66 24.19 20.26
N ASP A 54 -5.41 24.49 21.53
CA ASP A 54 -5.40 25.86 22.03
C ASP A 54 -4.33 26.65 21.26
N ASN A 55 -4.79 27.64 20.51
CA ASN A 55 -3.96 28.40 19.58
C ASN A 55 -3.47 29.73 20.14
N SER A 56 -3.64 29.92 21.45
CA SER A 56 -3.28 31.16 22.13
C SER A 56 -1.79 31.24 22.45
N GLU A 57 -1.09 30.10 22.43
CA GLU A 57 0.33 30.05 22.77
C GLU A 57 1.22 30.48 21.59
N ILE A 58 2.15 31.41 21.87
CA ILE A 58 3.10 31.96 20.91
C ILE A 58 4.50 31.49 21.30
N PHE A 59 5.20 30.86 20.35
CA PHE A 59 6.56 30.37 20.51
C PHE A 59 7.55 31.29 19.79
N LYS A 60 8.73 31.50 20.39
CA LYS A 60 9.84 32.15 19.70
C LYS A 60 10.48 31.17 18.72
N LEU A 61 10.51 31.55 17.45
CA LEU A 61 11.06 30.72 16.39
C LEU A 61 12.57 30.93 16.28
N THR A 62 13.33 29.85 16.47
CA THR A 62 14.81 29.87 16.38
C THR A 62 15.31 29.35 15.04
N SER A 63 14.74 28.24 14.55
CA SER A 63 15.11 27.64 13.26
C SER A 63 13.99 26.77 12.72
N ILE A 64 13.87 26.72 11.39
CA ILE A 64 13.03 25.75 10.66
C ILE A 64 13.95 24.99 9.72
N LYS A 65 13.86 23.66 9.73
CA LYS A 65 14.57 22.79 8.78
C LYS A 65 13.59 21.74 8.26
N VAL A 66 13.42 21.69 6.94
CA VAL A 66 12.65 20.63 6.29
C VAL A 66 13.63 19.49 5.96
N THR A 67 13.31 18.27 6.37
CA THR A 67 14.15 17.09 6.15
C THR A 67 13.33 15.95 5.57
N GLY A 68 13.98 14.97 4.93
CA GLY A 68 13.32 13.79 4.37
C GLY A 68 12.69 13.98 2.99
N SER A 69 12.72 15.19 2.43
CA SER A 69 12.38 15.44 1.03
C SER A 69 13.49 14.93 0.11
N THR A 70 13.13 14.08 -0.86
CA THR A 70 14.01 13.66 -1.97
C THR A 70 13.57 14.24 -3.32
N VAL A 71 12.37 14.83 -3.36
CA VAL A 71 11.73 15.37 -4.56
C VAL A 71 11.97 16.87 -4.67
N PHE A 72 11.69 17.62 -3.60
CA PHE A 72 11.82 19.07 -3.54
C PHE A 72 13.09 19.49 -2.81
N THR A 73 13.72 20.57 -3.26
CA THR A 73 14.89 21.17 -2.62
C THR A 73 14.48 22.10 -1.47
N GLN A 74 15.46 22.63 -0.75
CA GLN A 74 15.18 23.63 0.28
C GLN A 74 14.60 24.92 -0.32
N GLU A 75 15.00 25.30 -1.54
CA GLU A 75 14.48 26.50 -2.20
C GLU A 75 12.98 26.37 -2.53
N ASP A 76 12.51 25.17 -2.88
CA ASP A 76 11.09 24.93 -3.15
C ASP A 76 10.21 25.16 -1.92
N PHE A 77 10.76 24.96 -0.71
CA PHE A 77 10.06 25.19 0.56
C PHE A 77 10.15 26.64 1.05
N GLU A 78 11.10 27.45 0.55
CA GLU A 78 11.33 28.82 1.02
C GLU A 78 10.07 29.71 0.97
N PRO A 79 9.22 29.66 -0.08
CA PRO A 79 7.97 30.42 -0.11
C PRO A 79 7.02 30.11 1.06
N ILE A 80 7.12 28.91 1.64
CA ILE A 80 6.29 28.46 2.76
C ILE A 80 6.93 28.81 4.10
N VAL A 81 8.25 28.60 4.24
CA VAL A 81 8.94 28.73 5.54
C VAL A 81 9.51 30.12 5.84
N ALA A 82 9.86 30.91 4.81
CA ALA A 82 10.45 32.24 5.00
C ALA A 82 9.52 33.21 5.76
N PRO A 83 8.20 33.28 5.48
CA PRO A 83 7.29 34.17 6.21
C PRO A 83 7.22 33.88 7.71
N LEU A 84 7.43 32.63 8.12
CA LEU A 84 7.47 32.25 9.53
C LEU A 84 8.78 32.69 10.19
N ARG A 85 9.92 32.53 9.49
CA ARG A 85 11.24 32.98 9.97
C ARG A 85 11.30 34.49 10.14
N GLU A 86 10.76 35.24 9.19
CA GLU A 86 10.74 36.71 9.24
C GLU A 86 9.94 37.25 10.43
N LYS A 87 8.83 36.59 10.78
CA LYS A 87 8.03 36.96 11.96
C LYS A 87 8.75 36.69 13.28
N GLY A 88 9.64 35.69 13.32
CA GLY A 88 10.40 35.29 14.52
C GLY A 88 9.55 34.74 15.68
N THR A 89 8.23 34.73 15.55
CA THR A 89 7.26 34.18 16.50
C THR A 89 6.19 33.41 15.74
N VAL A 90 5.77 32.28 16.28
CA VAL A 90 4.82 31.37 15.63
C VAL A 90 3.81 30.79 16.60
N THR A 91 2.61 30.45 16.11
CA THR A 91 1.63 29.63 16.83
C THR A 91 1.61 28.21 16.28
N LEU A 92 0.98 27.28 17.01
CA LEU A 92 0.84 25.90 16.55
C LEU A 92 0.08 25.80 15.21
N ASN A 93 -1.02 26.53 15.02
CA ASN A 93 -1.72 26.56 13.72
C ASN A 93 -0.84 27.04 12.57
N GLN A 94 0.11 27.93 12.81
CA GLN A 94 1.00 28.38 11.74
C GLN A 94 1.98 27.29 11.31
N LEU A 95 2.43 26.45 12.26
CA LEU A 95 3.26 25.28 11.97
C LEU A 95 2.47 24.18 11.25
N ILE A 96 1.21 23.97 11.67
CA ILE A 96 0.29 23.05 11.00
C ILE A 96 0.03 23.52 9.56
N ALA A 97 -0.33 24.80 9.38
CA ALA A 97 -0.58 25.37 8.06
C ALA A 97 0.64 25.30 7.13
N ALA A 98 1.86 25.47 7.65
CA ALA A 98 3.07 25.26 6.87
C ALA A 98 3.27 23.79 6.48
N SER A 99 2.95 22.85 7.38
CA SER A 99 3.00 21.41 7.09
C SER A 99 1.96 21.02 6.03
N ASP A 100 0.76 21.59 6.11
CA ASP A 100 -0.30 21.41 5.12
C ASP A 100 0.11 22.00 3.78
N ALA A 101 0.70 23.19 3.74
CA ALA A 101 1.20 23.80 2.50
C ALA A 101 2.31 22.97 1.86
N ILE A 102 3.22 22.39 2.65
CA ILE A 102 4.23 21.45 2.14
C ILE A 102 3.54 20.20 1.59
N THR A 103 2.54 19.66 2.27
CA THR A 103 1.76 18.51 1.78
C THR A 103 1.08 18.84 0.46
N GLN A 104 0.47 20.03 0.35
CA GLN A 104 -0.17 20.49 -0.89
C GLN A 104 0.84 20.65 -2.04
N LEU A 105 2.07 21.07 -1.77
CA LEU A 105 3.14 21.09 -2.77
C LEU A 105 3.37 19.69 -3.38
N TYR A 106 3.44 18.65 -2.54
CA TYR A 106 3.55 17.26 -3.00
C TYR A 106 2.31 16.79 -3.76
N LEU A 107 1.11 17.12 -3.28
CA LEU A 107 -0.14 16.72 -3.93
C LEU A 107 -0.28 17.37 -5.32
N ASN A 108 0.11 18.64 -5.46
CA ASN A 108 0.05 19.36 -6.73
C ASN A 108 0.97 18.74 -7.79
N ASP A 109 2.09 18.13 -7.38
CA ASP A 109 3.03 17.46 -8.29
C ASP A 109 2.71 15.97 -8.49
N GLY A 110 1.57 15.50 -7.98
CA GLY A 110 1.06 14.15 -8.21
C GLY A 110 1.59 13.08 -7.25
N TYR A 111 2.29 13.47 -6.18
CA TYR A 111 2.70 12.57 -5.10
C TYR A 111 1.53 12.29 -4.15
N ILE A 112 0.56 11.53 -4.66
CA ILE A 112 -0.59 11.04 -3.91
C ILE A 112 -0.20 9.76 -3.15
N ASN A 113 0.18 9.90 -1.87
CA ASN A 113 0.16 8.77 -0.97
C ASN A 113 -1.28 8.59 -0.49
N PHE A 114 -2.09 7.80 -1.19
CA PHE A 114 -3.45 7.51 -0.73
C PHE A 114 -3.38 6.66 0.55
N PRO A 115 -3.82 7.15 1.72
CA PRO A 115 -4.20 6.24 2.79
C PRO A 115 -5.46 5.50 2.32
N GLY A 116 -5.31 4.21 2.00
CA GLY A 116 -6.42 3.26 1.89
C GLY A 116 -7.61 3.70 1.03
N SER A 117 -7.41 4.05 -0.23
CA SER A 117 -8.50 3.95 -1.21
C SER A 117 -8.61 2.49 -1.65
N ASP A 118 -9.23 1.69 -0.79
CA ASP A 118 -9.73 0.37 -1.16
C ASP A 118 -10.67 0.56 -2.36
N ARG A 119 -10.24 0.03 -3.50
CA ARG A 119 -11.01 0.04 -4.75
C ARG A 119 -12.10 -1.02 -4.65
N GLY A 120 -13.16 -0.69 -3.93
CA GLY A 120 -14.46 -1.35 -4.07
C GLY A 120 -15.07 -0.97 -5.43
N GLY A 121 -14.74 -1.72 -6.47
CA GLY A 121 -15.40 -1.62 -7.76
C GLY A 121 -16.79 -2.22 -7.70
N GLU A 122 -17.81 -1.38 -7.49
CA GLU A 122 -19.17 -1.69 -7.92
C GLU A 122 -19.55 -0.76 -9.07
N SER A 123 -19.73 -1.38 -10.23
CA SER A 123 -20.05 -0.77 -11.49
C SER A 123 -21.55 -0.91 -11.76
N GLY A 124 -22.18 0.20 -12.13
CA GLY A 124 -23.38 0.22 -12.97
C GLY A 124 -24.65 0.77 -12.31
N HIS A 125 -25.04 2.00 -12.69
CA HIS A 125 -26.18 2.21 -13.59
C HIS A 125 -26.32 3.70 -13.92
N TRP A 126 -26.33 4.02 -15.21
CA TRP A 126 -26.61 5.37 -15.73
C TRP A 126 -28.10 5.69 -15.56
N GLY A 127 -28.40 6.87 -14.99
CA GLY A 127 -29.74 7.44 -14.98
C GLY A 127 -29.65 8.94 -15.25
N HIS A 128 -29.75 9.34 -16.51
CA HIS A 128 -30.00 10.74 -16.86
C HIS A 128 -31.46 11.09 -16.52
N PRO A 129 -31.74 12.22 -15.84
CA PRO A 129 -33.10 12.76 -15.83
C PRO A 129 -33.35 13.53 -17.14
N THR A 130 -34.40 13.13 -17.86
CA THR A 130 -34.99 13.90 -18.97
C THR A 130 -35.58 15.22 -18.46
N PRO A 131 -35.48 16.34 -19.20
CA PRO A 131 -36.19 17.56 -18.85
C PRO A 131 -37.69 17.41 -19.16
N SER A 132 -38.55 17.74 -18.19
CA SER A 132 -39.99 17.91 -18.42
C SER A 132 -40.26 19.31 -18.97
N HIS A 133 -41.23 19.36 -19.88
CA HIS A 133 -41.81 20.54 -20.53
C HIS A 133 -42.28 21.63 -19.54
#